data_AF-A0A0Q0VU91-F1
#
_entry.id   AF-A0A0Q0VU91-F1
#
_cell.length_a   1.000
_cell.length_b   1.000
_cell.length_c   1.000
_cell.angle_alpha   90.00
_cell.angle_beta   90.00
_cell.angle_gamma   90.00
#
_symmetry.space_group_name_H-M   'P 1'
#
loop_
_entity.id
_entity.type
_entity.pdbx_description
1 polymer ?
#
loop_
_entity_poly.entity_id
_entity_poly.type
_entity_poly.pdbx_seq_one_letter_code
_entity_poly.pdbx_strand_id
1 'polypeptide(L)'
;MKIKAVITGSMVQGVGYRVFLMHEAVAQGIERFTAMNVSDDMVVVLAEADETTISNFKEFISTRRPEHAQVSEVRIEDFLGRVMTLQEATILNTVEQMNKAIHKAIPILVSMDGRMARMDEKMGRMDEKMGRMDEKMDRMVEKQDETVDQVRGLREDLGTIHAERMERMERDIAAIKAKIGLS
;
A
#
# COMPACT_ATOMS: atom_id res chain seq x y z
N MET A 1 6.03 47.03 -20.18
CA MET A 1 5.27 47.37 -18.96
C MET A 1 5.21 46.18 -18.02
N LYS A 2 5.11 46.44 -16.72
CA LYS A 2 5.07 45.41 -15.68
C LYS A 2 3.91 45.67 -14.76
N ILE A 3 3.13 44.63 -14.46
CA ILE A 3 1.95 44.76 -13.61
C ILE A 3 1.94 43.71 -12.51
N LYS A 4 1.26 44.06 -11.43
CA LYS A 4 0.82 43.14 -10.41
C LYS A 4 -0.70 43.22 -10.33
N ALA A 5 -1.37 42.08 -10.50
CA ALA A 5 -2.79 41.97 -10.24
C ALA A 5 -3.02 41.13 -8.97
N VAL A 6 -3.88 41.62 -8.10
CA VAL A 6 -4.31 40.93 -6.88
C VAL A 6 -5.78 40.58 -7.06
N ILE A 7 -6.08 39.30 -7.09
CA ILE A 7 -7.42 38.75 -7.29
C ILE A 7 -7.85 38.11 -5.97
N THR A 8 -8.90 38.62 -5.36
CA THR A 8 -9.41 38.11 -4.07
C THR A 8 -10.82 37.57 -4.21
N GLY A 9 -11.18 36.59 -3.38
CA GLY A 9 -12.56 36.11 -3.26
C GLY A 9 -12.69 34.78 -2.55
N SER A 10 -13.93 34.43 -2.17
CA SER A 10 -14.26 33.20 -1.43
C SER A 10 -13.91 31.92 -2.17
N MET A 11 -13.77 31.96 -3.51
CA MET A 11 -13.43 30.79 -4.32
C MET A 11 -12.56 31.19 -5.51
N VAL A 12 -11.30 31.53 -5.26
CA VAL A 12 -10.30 31.84 -6.30
C VAL A 12 -9.20 30.79 -6.43
N GLN A 13 -9.20 29.79 -5.54
CA GLN A 13 -8.26 28.66 -5.55
C GLN A 13 -9.00 27.33 -5.72
N GLY A 14 -8.27 26.29 -6.16
CA GLY A 14 -8.87 24.97 -6.43
C GLY A 14 -9.76 24.91 -7.69
N VAL A 15 -10.08 26.05 -8.30
CA VAL A 15 -10.93 26.18 -9.50
C VAL A 15 -10.16 26.34 -10.80
N GLY A 16 -8.87 25.99 -10.81
CA GLY A 16 -8.02 26.11 -12.00
C GLY A 16 -7.60 27.54 -12.37
N TYR A 17 -7.80 28.52 -11.48
CA TYR A 17 -7.54 29.94 -11.77
C TYR A 17 -6.11 30.23 -12.25
N ARG A 18 -5.09 29.69 -11.58
CA ARG A 18 -3.69 29.86 -12.02
C ARG A 18 -3.47 29.36 -13.45
N VAL A 19 -4.04 28.20 -13.79
CA VAL A 19 -3.91 27.58 -15.12
C VAL A 19 -4.66 28.39 -16.17
N PHE A 20 -5.87 28.85 -15.85
CA PHE A 20 -6.67 29.73 -16.69
C PHE A 20 -5.90 31.00 -17.09
N LEU A 21 -5.25 31.65 -16.12
CA LEU A 21 -4.42 32.84 -16.37
C LEU A 21 -3.15 32.54 -17.15
N MET A 22 -2.48 31.42 -16.85
CA MET A 22 -1.28 31.00 -17.59
C MET A 22 -1.59 30.68 -19.06
N HIS A 23 -2.73 30.03 -19.33
CA HIS A 23 -3.17 29.75 -20.69
C HIS A 23 -3.37 31.04 -21.49
N GLU A 24 -4.00 32.05 -20.88
CA GLU A 24 -4.16 33.36 -21.53
C GLU A 24 -2.82 34.06 -21.75
N ALA A 25 -1.93 34.05 -20.76
CA ALA A 25 -0.59 34.62 -20.90
C ALA A 25 0.18 33.98 -22.08
N VAL A 26 0.11 32.66 -22.23
CA VAL A 26 0.71 31.95 -23.37
C VAL A 26 0.03 32.35 -24.69
N ALA A 27 -1.29 32.43 -24.73
CA ALA A 27 -2.05 32.80 -25.93
C ALA A 27 -1.71 34.22 -26.42
N GLN A 28 -1.45 35.15 -25.50
CA GLN A 28 -1.05 36.53 -25.80
C GLN A 28 0.48 36.70 -25.97
N GLY A 29 1.28 35.64 -25.84
CA GLY A 29 2.75 35.71 -25.99
C GLY A 29 3.48 36.38 -24.81
N ILE A 30 2.91 36.39 -23.61
CA ILE A 30 3.54 36.95 -22.40
C ILE A 30 4.58 35.95 -21.86
N GLU A 31 5.84 36.14 -22.23
CA GLU A 31 6.94 35.25 -21.81
C GLU A 31 7.27 35.34 -20.31
N ARG A 32 7.06 36.51 -19.70
CA ARG A 32 7.36 36.79 -18.29
C ARG A 32 6.07 36.90 -17.51
N PHE A 33 5.67 35.79 -16.91
CA PHE A 33 4.37 35.64 -16.28
C PHE A 33 4.42 34.71 -15.08
N THR A 34 3.64 35.02 -14.04
CA THR A 34 3.45 34.13 -12.89
C THR A 34 2.08 34.36 -12.28
N ALA A 35 1.39 33.27 -11.93
CA ALA A 35 0.21 33.29 -11.08
C ALA A 35 0.49 32.43 -9.82
N MET A 36 0.33 33.00 -8.64
CA MET A 36 0.62 32.36 -7.35
C MET A 36 -0.57 32.45 -6.41
N ASN A 37 -0.76 31.39 -5.62
CA ASN A 37 -1.66 31.39 -4.49
C ASN A 37 -0.89 31.94 -3.28
N VAL A 38 -1.38 33.02 -2.64
CA VAL A 38 -0.64 33.70 -1.55
C VAL A 38 -1.31 33.50 -0.18
N SER A 39 -2.63 33.59 -0.11
CA SER A 39 -3.49 33.21 1.03
C SER A 39 -4.67 32.41 0.50
N ASP A 40 -5.50 31.79 1.35
CA ASP A 40 -6.59 30.88 0.90
C ASP A 40 -7.58 31.52 -0.11
N ASP A 41 -7.74 32.83 -0.04
CA ASP A 41 -8.70 33.64 -0.80
C ASP A 41 -8.03 34.59 -1.80
N MET A 42 -6.72 34.42 -2.09
CA MET A 42 -5.96 35.35 -2.91
C MET A 42 -5.10 34.66 -3.97
N VAL A 43 -5.22 35.15 -5.21
CA VAL A 43 -4.31 34.83 -6.31
C VAL A 43 -3.61 36.12 -6.74
N VAL A 44 -2.28 36.09 -6.78
CA VAL A 44 -1.45 37.20 -7.26
C VAL A 44 -0.86 36.84 -8.62
N VAL A 45 -0.95 37.79 -9.53
CA VAL A 45 -0.41 37.70 -10.89
C VAL A 45 0.67 38.74 -11.08
N LEU A 46 1.80 38.34 -11.64
CA LEU A 46 2.85 39.23 -12.12
C LEU A 46 3.01 39.00 -13.61
N ALA A 47 2.99 40.06 -14.41
CA ALA A 47 3.13 39.98 -15.86
C ALA A 47 3.99 41.11 -16.41
N GLU A 48 4.83 40.79 -17.39
CA GLU A 48 5.69 41.74 -18.10
C GLU A 48 5.63 41.48 -19.61
N ALA A 49 5.18 42.48 -20.36
CA ALA A 49 5.12 42.48 -21.82
C ALA A 49 5.07 43.93 -22.34
N ASP A 50 4.92 44.15 -23.65
CA ASP A 50 4.66 45.48 -24.21
C ASP A 50 3.31 46.05 -23.73
N GLU A 51 3.10 47.35 -23.97
CA GLU A 51 1.92 48.08 -23.49
C GLU A 51 0.60 47.56 -24.04
N THR A 52 0.57 47.19 -25.33
CA THR A 52 -0.63 46.66 -25.98
C THR A 52 -1.01 45.31 -25.37
N THR A 53 -0.04 44.41 -25.24
CA THR A 53 -0.23 43.08 -24.66
C THR A 53 -0.67 43.18 -23.19
N ILE A 54 -0.03 44.02 -22.39
CA ILE A 54 -0.45 44.25 -21.00
C ILE A 54 -1.85 44.84 -20.90
N SER A 55 -2.23 45.76 -21.80
CA SER A 55 -3.57 46.35 -21.79
C SER A 55 -4.66 45.31 -22.09
N ASN A 56 -4.44 44.45 -23.08
CA ASN A 56 -5.34 43.33 -23.39
C ASN A 56 -5.44 42.35 -22.22
N PHE A 57 -4.32 42.04 -21.56
CA PHE A 57 -4.31 41.16 -20.41
C PHE A 57 -5.04 41.78 -19.20
N LYS A 58 -4.90 43.09 -18.96
CA LYS A 58 -5.66 43.82 -17.91
C LYS A 58 -7.17 43.73 -18.14
N GLU A 59 -7.62 43.86 -19.38
CA GLU A 59 -9.03 43.70 -19.73
C GLU A 59 -9.51 42.27 -19.46
N PHE A 60 -8.73 41.27 -19.87
CA PHE A 60 -9.04 39.86 -19.65
C PHE A 60 -9.23 39.53 -18.16
N ILE A 61 -8.27 39.89 -17.29
CA ILE A 61 -8.36 39.57 -15.85
C ILE A 61 -9.51 40.29 -15.14
N SER A 62 -9.97 41.41 -15.70
CA SER A 62 -11.08 42.18 -15.16
C SER A 62 -12.44 41.58 -15.57
N THR A 63 -12.52 40.99 -16.76
CA THR A 63 -13.79 40.58 -17.38
C THR A 63 -14.03 39.07 -17.41
N ARG A 64 -12.97 38.25 -17.39
CA ARG A 64 -13.05 36.79 -17.57
C ARG A 64 -12.54 36.05 -16.35
N ARG A 65 -13.23 34.97 -16.00
CA ARG A 65 -12.97 34.12 -14.83
C ARG A 65 -13.23 32.65 -15.20
N PRO A 66 -12.63 31.68 -14.50
CA PRO A 66 -13.04 30.28 -14.64
C PRO A 66 -14.44 30.04 -14.07
N GLU A 67 -15.12 29.00 -14.57
CA GLU A 67 -16.56 28.74 -14.37
C GLU A 67 -17.01 28.71 -12.90
N HIS A 68 -16.17 28.23 -12.00
CA HIS A 68 -16.50 28.08 -10.58
C HIS A 68 -15.88 29.16 -9.68
N ALA A 69 -15.26 30.20 -10.25
CA ALA A 69 -14.64 31.23 -9.44
C ALA A 69 -15.65 32.18 -8.80
N GLN A 70 -15.47 32.45 -7.52
CA GLN A 70 -16.15 33.53 -6.80
C GLN A 70 -15.13 34.59 -6.42
N VAL A 71 -15.18 35.71 -7.14
CA VAL A 71 -14.25 36.83 -6.98
C VAL A 71 -14.97 37.98 -6.31
N SER A 72 -14.33 38.55 -5.30
CA SER A 72 -14.76 39.76 -4.63
C SER A 72 -14.12 41.01 -5.24
N GLU A 73 -12.82 40.97 -5.58
CA GLU A 73 -12.11 42.13 -6.09
C GLU A 73 -10.95 41.76 -7.02
N VAL A 74 -10.64 42.69 -7.95
CA VAL A 74 -9.38 42.70 -8.70
C VAL A 74 -8.75 44.07 -8.62
N ARG A 75 -7.52 44.12 -8.11
CA ARG A 75 -6.68 45.33 -8.08
C ARG A 75 -5.51 45.13 -9.01
N ILE A 76 -5.22 46.12 -9.85
CA ILE A 76 -4.09 46.10 -10.78
C ILE A 76 -3.23 47.32 -10.50
N GLU A 77 -1.94 47.09 -10.27
CA GLU A 77 -0.96 48.13 -9.96
C GLU A 77 0.30 47.93 -10.81
N ASP A 78 1.09 48.99 -10.95
CA ASP A 78 2.39 48.91 -11.60
C ASP A 78 3.37 48.13 -10.71
N PHE A 79 4.19 47.30 -11.34
CA PHE A 79 5.14 46.45 -10.63
C PHE A 79 6.58 46.78 -11.01
N LEU A 80 7.39 47.19 -10.02
CA LEU A 80 8.77 47.58 -10.26
C LEU A 80 9.76 46.40 -10.18
N GLY A 81 9.32 45.25 -9.67
CA GLY A 81 10.18 44.09 -9.47
C GLY A 81 10.50 43.31 -10.74
N ARG A 82 11.17 42.17 -10.55
CA ARG A 82 11.40 41.17 -11.60
C ARG A 82 10.16 40.28 -11.71
N VAL A 83 9.60 40.16 -12.90
CA VAL A 83 8.64 39.10 -13.23
C VAL A 83 9.44 37.91 -13.74
N MET A 84 9.27 36.70 -13.19
CA MET A 84 9.99 35.52 -13.68
C MET A 84 9.44 35.05 -15.04
N THR A 85 10.20 34.23 -15.76
CA THR A 85 9.72 33.64 -17.01
C THR A 85 8.67 32.56 -16.74
N LEU A 86 7.83 32.25 -17.74
CA LEU A 86 6.90 31.12 -17.69
C LEU A 86 7.62 29.80 -17.34
N GLN A 87 8.83 29.59 -17.86
CA GLN A 87 9.63 28.42 -17.55
C GLN A 87 10.04 28.36 -16.07
N GLU A 88 10.55 29.48 -15.52
CA GLU A 88 10.89 29.61 -14.09
C GLU A 88 9.65 29.36 -13.21
N ALA A 89 8.51 29.95 -13.56
CA ALA A 89 7.24 29.76 -12.86
C ALA A 89 6.76 28.31 -12.90
N THR A 90 6.92 27.63 -14.05
CA THR A 90 6.54 26.22 -14.21
C THR A 90 7.39 25.31 -13.32
N ILE A 91 8.70 25.58 -13.21
CA ILE A 91 9.59 24.84 -12.32
C ILE A 91 9.16 25.03 -10.86
N LEU A 92 8.91 26.26 -10.41
CA LEU A 92 8.45 26.53 -9.05
C LEU A 92 7.11 25.85 -8.74
N ASN A 93 6.15 25.93 -9.65
CA ASN A 93 4.87 25.23 -9.52
C ASN A 93 5.06 23.71 -9.43
N THR A 94 5.98 23.14 -10.22
CA THR A 94 6.31 21.71 -10.19
C THR A 94 6.91 21.31 -8.84
N VAL A 95 7.86 22.09 -8.32
CA VAL A 95 8.46 21.86 -6.99
C VAL A 95 7.39 21.94 -5.89
N GLU A 96 6.46 22.91 -5.98
CA GLU A 96 5.34 23.04 -5.03
C GLU A 96 4.46 21.77 -5.05
N GLN A 97 4.10 21.27 -6.24
CA GLN A 97 3.31 20.04 -6.38
C GLN A 97 4.05 18.80 -5.88
N MET A 98 5.34 18.67 -6.20
CA MET A 98 6.19 17.59 -5.70
C MET A 98 6.26 17.61 -4.18
N ASN A 99 6.45 18.79 -3.57
CA ASN A 99 6.50 18.92 -2.12
C ASN A 99 5.19 18.47 -1.47
N LYS A 100 4.03 18.89 -2.02
CA LYS A 100 2.70 18.43 -1.56
C LYS A 100 2.53 16.92 -1.72
N ALA A 101 2.99 16.35 -2.82
CA ALA A 101 2.92 14.91 -3.07
C ALA A 101 3.77 14.13 -2.05
N ILE A 102 5.00 14.58 -1.79
CA ILE A 102 5.91 13.98 -0.80
C ILE A 102 5.29 14.00 0.59
N HIS A 103 4.74 15.14 1.01
CA HIS A 103 4.09 15.27 2.32
C HIS A 103 2.90 14.32 2.50
N LYS A 104 2.16 14.02 1.42
CA LYS A 104 1.08 13.02 1.43
C LYS A 104 1.60 11.58 1.38
N ALA A 105 2.71 11.34 0.69
CA ALA A 105 3.29 10.01 0.53
C ALA A 105 3.95 9.47 1.81
N ILE A 106 4.64 10.33 2.58
CA ILE A 106 5.37 9.90 3.79
C ILE A 106 4.48 9.15 4.79
N PRO A 107 3.31 9.66 5.22
CA PRO A 107 2.44 8.94 6.16
C PRO A 107 1.94 7.60 5.62
N ILE A 108 1.70 7.51 4.30
CA ILE A 108 1.28 6.28 3.64
C ILE A 108 2.39 5.24 3.74
N LEU A 109 3.63 5.60 3.39
CA LEU A 109 4.78 4.71 3.46
C LEU A 109 5.01 4.21 4.89
N VAL A 110 5.00 5.11 5.88
CA VAL A 110 5.12 4.73 7.31
C VAL A 110 4.00 3.77 7.72
N SER A 111 2.77 4.00 7.25
CA SER A 111 1.64 3.10 7.55
C SER A 111 1.78 1.72 6.89
N MET A 112 2.40 1.65 5.71
CA MET A 112 2.68 0.41 4.99
C MET A 112 3.76 -0.39 5.71
N ASP A 113 4.86 0.25 6.14
CA ASP A 113 5.91 -0.40 6.92
C ASP A 113 5.33 -1.03 8.20
N GLY A 114 4.47 -0.30 8.91
CA GLY A 114 3.79 -0.83 10.09
C GLY A 114 2.84 -2.00 9.79
N ARG A 115 2.22 -2.05 8.60
CA ARG A 115 1.40 -3.19 8.17
C ARG A 115 2.26 -4.40 7.82
N MET A 116 3.39 -4.19 7.14
CA MET A 116 4.33 -5.26 6.79
C MET A 116 4.93 -5.89 8.04
N ALA A 117 5.41 -5.09 9.00
CA ALA A 117 5.94 -5.60 10.26
C ALA A 117 4.93 -6.50 11.02
N ARG A 118 3.64 -6.14 11.03
CA ARG A 118 2.58 -6.98 11.63
C ARG A 118 2.32 -8.26 10.85
N MET A 119 2.51 -8.25 9.53
CA MET A 119 2.38 -9.43 8.68
C MET A 119 3.54 -10.39 8.93
N ASP A 120 4.77 -9.87 9.01
CA ASP A 120 5.97 -10.64 9.34
C ASP A 120 5.84 -11.31 10.72
N GLU A 121 5.35 -10.57 11.73
CA GLU A 121 5.10 -11.14 13.06
C GLU A 121 4.07 -12.28 13.02
N LYS A 122 2.98 -12.12 12.24
CA LYS A 122 1.98 -13.18 12.08
C LYS A 122 2.53 -14.40 11.36
N MET A 123 3.38 -14.19 10.36
CA MET A 123 4.06 -15.26 9.63
C MET A 123 5.00 -16.03 10.57
N GLY A 124 5.82 -15.34 11.35
CA GLY A 124 6.69 -15.97 12.34
C GLY A 124 5.90 -16.81 13.37
N ARG A 125 4.75 -16.32 13.84
CA ARG A 125 3.85 -17.10 14.71
C ARG A 125 3.24 -18.31 14.02
N MET A 126 3.03 -18.27 12.70
CA MET A 126 2.54 -19.41 11.92
C MET A 126 3.63 -20.46 11.77
N ASP A 127 4.85 -20.05 11.46
CA ASP A 127 6.01 -20.92 11.34
C ASP A 127 6.30 -21.65 12.67
N GLU A 128 6.25 -20.93 13.81
CA GLU A 128 6.38 -21.55 15.13
C GLU A 128 5.29 -22.60 15.41
N LYS A 129 4.04 -22.31 15.01
CA LYS A 129 2.93 -23.27 15.18
C LYS A 129 3.10 -24.48 14.30
N MET A 130 3.61 -24.31 13.08
CA MET A 130 3.90 -25.40 12.16
C MET A 130 5.00 -26.29 12.71
N GLY A 131 6.11 -25.71 13.17
CA GLY A 131 7.20 -26.48 13.80
C GLY A 131 6.72 -27.30 15.01
N ARG A 132 5.86 -26.72 15.87
CA ARG A 132 5.24 -27.49 16.97
C ARG A 132 4.29 -28.60 16.51
N MET A 133 3.69 -28.46 15.32
CA MET A 133 2.83 -29.49 14.73
C MET A 133 3.69 -30.63 14.19
N ASP A 134 4.78 -30.32 13.51
CA ASP A 134 5.75 -31.29 13.00
C ASP A 134 6.33 -32.13 14.17
N GLU A 135 6.80 -31.50 15.25
CA GLU A 135 7.28 -32.20 16.46
C GLU A 135 6.21 -33.09 17.12
N LYS A 136 4.93 -32.74 17.00
CA LYS A 136 3.83 -33.58 17.50
C LYS A 136 3.56 -34.76 16.58
N MET A 137 3.71 -34.56 15.27
CA MET A 137 3.54 -35.60 14.27
C MET A 137 4.65 -36.63 14.39
N ASP A 138 5.91 -36.20 14.53
CA ASP A 138 7.06 -37.09 14.75
C ASP A 138 6.85 -37.99 15.97
N ARG A 139 6.47 -37.40 17.12
CA ARG A 139 6.14 -38.17 18.34
C ARG A 139 4.96 -39.12 18.18
N MET A 140 4.01 -38.79 17.30
CA MET A 140 2.88 -39.68 17.02
C MET A 140 3.31 -40.86 16.17
N VAL A 141 4.20 -40.65 15.20
CA VAL A 141 4.81 -41.70 14.38
C VAL A 141 5.64 -42.63 15.28
N GLU A 142 6.50 -42.10 16.14
CA GLU A 142 7.29 -42.90 17.09
C GLU A 142 6.40 -43.81 17.97
N LYS A 143 5.31 -43.26 18.52
CA LYS A 143 4.36 -44.04 19.33
C LYS A 143 3.61 -45.09 18.51
N GLN A 144 3.33 -44.81 17.24
CA GLN A 144 2.72 -45.81 16.35
C GLN A 144 3.69 -46.96 16.10
N ASP A 145 4.96 -46.67 15.84
CA ASP A 145 6.00 -47.70 15.67
C ASP A 145 6.13 -48.57 16.93
N GLU A 146 6.18 -47.97 18.13
CA GLU A 146 6.17 -48.71 19.41
C GLU A 146 4.93 -49.62 19.55
N THR A 147 3.76 -49.12 19.15
CA THR A 147 2.52 -49.88 19.20
C THR A 147 2.55 -51.06 18.22
N VAL A 148 3.07 -50.85 17.02
CA VAL A 148 3.23 -51.91 16.00
C VAL A 148 4.18 -52.99 16.51
N ASP A 149 5.30 -52.62 17.12
CA ASP A 149 6.26 -53.56 17.71
C ASP A 149 5.64 -54.39 18.84
N GLN A 150 4.88 -53.75 19.74
CA GLN A 150 4.16 -54.47 20.80
C GLN A 150 3.14 -55.47 20.23
N VAL A 151 2.36 -55.07 19.22
CA VAL A 151 1.39 -55.95 18.56
C VAL A 151 2.08 -57.14 17.88
N ARG A 152 3.25 -56.90 17.26
CA ARG A 152 4.05 -57.97 16.67
C ARG A 152 4.55 -58.94 17.74
N GLY A 153 5.09 -58.44 18.85
CA GLY A 153 5.52 -59.27 19.98
C GLY A 153 4.38 -60.13 20.53
N LEU A 154 3.22 -59.53 20.79
CA LEU A 154 2.03 -60.26 21.24
C LEU A 154 1.59 -61.36 20.24
N ARG A 155 1.68 -61.09 18.93
CA ARG A 155 1.36 -62.07 17.89
C ARG A 155 2.34 -63.25 17.91
N GLU A 156 3.63 -63.00 18.10
CA GLU A 156 4.67 -64.02 18.21
C GLU A 156 4.49 -64.87 19.48
N ASP A 157 4.22 -64.24 20.62
CA ASP A 157 3.92 -64.91 21.89
C ASP A 157 2.69 -65.81 21.79
N LEU A 158 1.60 -65.30 21.22
CA LEU A 158 0.38 -66.07 20.98
C LEU A 158 0.65 -67.27 20.06
N GLY A 159 1.44 -67.08 19.00
CA GLY A 159 1.86 -68.16 18.11
C GLY A 159 2.56 -69.29 18.86
N THR A 160 3.52 -68.94 19.72
CA THR A 160 4.26 -69.89 20.56
C THR A 160 3.34 -70.62 21.54
N ILE A 161 2.50 -69.88 22.27
CA ILE A 161 1.55 -70.47 23.23
C ILE A 161 0.58 -71.45 22.54
N HIS A 162 0.07 -71.07 21.37
CA HIS A 162 -0.83 -71.92 20.60
C HIS A 162 -0.13 -73.19 20.10
N ALA A 163 1.09 -73.09 19.57
CA ALA A 163 1.88 -74.25 19.13
C ALA A 163 2.14 -75.23 20.27
N GLU A 164 2.64 -74.74 21.41
CA GLU A 164 2.88 -75.59 22.59
C GLU A 164 1.61 -76.25 23.11
N ARG A 165 0.48 -75.52 23.13
CA ARG A 165 -0.80 -76.06 23.56
C ARG A 165 -1.30 -77.13 22.59
N MET A 166 -1.14 -76.94 21.29
CA MET A 166 -1.47 -77.94 20.28
C MET A 166 -0.62 -79.20 20.46
N GLU A 167 0.70 -79.08 20.59
CA GLU A 167 1.58 -80.22 20.84
C GLU A 167 1.21 -80.99 22.12
N ARG A 168 0.85 -80.28 23.20
CA ARG A 168 0.37 -80.89 24.44
C ARG A 168 -0.95 -81.66 24.20
N MET A 169 -1.91 -81.04 23.52
CA MET A 169 -3.19 -81.69 23.19
C MET A 169 -3.01 -82.90 22.28
N GLU A 170 -2.14 -82.82 21.27
CA GLU A 170 -1.82 -83.95 20.39
C GLU A 170 -1.22 -85.12 21.16
N ARG A 171 -0.30 -84.85 22.10
CA ARG A 171 0.25 -85.86 23.01
C ARG A 171 -0.83 -86.48 23.90
N ASP A 172 -1.68 -85.66 24.51
CA ASP A 172 -2.77 -86.15 25.37
C ASP A 172 -3.76 -87.02 24.57
N ILE A 173 -4.13 -86.61 23.35
CA ILE A 173 -5.00 -87.38 22.45
C ILE A 173 -4.35 -88.72 22.08
N ALA A 174 -3.05 -88.72 21.75
CA ALA A 174 -2.32 -89.95 21.43
C ALA A 174 -2.32 -90.93 22.62
N ALA A 175 -2.09 -90.42 23.84
CA ALA A 175 -2.14 -91.22 25.05
C ALA A 175 -3.54 -91.80 25.34
N ILE A 176 -4.60 -91.01 25.13
CA ILE A 176 -5.99 -91.47 25.25
C ILE A 176 -6.29 -92.57 24.23
N LYS A 177 -5.97 -92.33 22.94
CA LYS A 177 -6.17 -93.29 21.85
C LYS A 177 -5.51 -94.64 22.13
N ALA A 178 -4.24 -94.62 22.58
CA ALA A 178 -3.51 -95.81 22.97
C ALA A 178 -4.19 -96.59 24.11
N LYS A 179 -4.76 -95.89 25.10
CA LYS A 179 -5.44 -96.52 26.25
C LYS A 179 -6.78 -97.18 25.88
N ILE A 180 -7.47 -96.67 24.86
CA ILE A 180 -8.78 -97.18 24.42
C ILE A 180 -8.71 -98.11 23.19
N GLY A 181 -7.49 -98.47 22.75
CA GLY A 181 -7.29 -99.42 21.64
C GLY A 181 -7.62 -98.85 20.26
N LEU A 182 -7.65 -97.52 20.11
CA LEU A 182 -7.78 -96.86 18.82
C LEU A 182 -6.38 -96.53 18.30
N SER A 183 -6.02 -97.07 17.13
CA SER A 183 -4.83 -96.66 16.36
C SER A 183 -5.10 -95.36 15.62
#